data_AF-A0A0C2CM91-F1
#
_entry.id   AF-A0A0C2CM91-F1
#
_cell.length_a   1.000
_cell.length_b   1.000
_cell.length_c   1.000
_cell.angle_alpha   90.00
_cell.angle_beta   90.00
_cell.angle_gamma   90.00
#
_symmetry.space_group_name_H-M   'P 1'
#
loop_
_entity.id
_entity.type
_entity.pdbx_description
1 polymer ?
#
loop_
_entity_poly.entity_id
_entity_poly.type
_entity_poly.pdbx_seq_one_letter_code
_entity_poly.pdbx_strand_id
1 'polypeptide(L)'
;MKKLARSYVYWSNIDADCEDMVRRCTNYQGAAKNSTKVPLKTWPSPTRVWQRVHVDFAGPLEGVYYLVVVDAFSKWPEMIEMSNISATKTVKALKSLFARYGLPQTIVSDNGTQFTSEQFKAMCDEGGIVHIKTAPYHPQSNGQAERFVDTLKRGIKKLKGEERPSEETLNMVLQAYRMTPNSSLNEKTPVEVFLGRKLRTRMSLLVPQPESDEDPLAKERRERMEQQFDKKHRVVNRKFDVRDKVYAKQWKSPQFHW
;
A
#
# COMPACT_ATOMS: atom_id res chain seq x y z
N MET A 1 12.22 -48.30 17.43
CA MET A 1 11.46 -49.35 18.16
C MET A 1 11.08 -50.54 17.30
N LYS A 2 10.36 -50.38 16.17
CA LYS A 2 9.88 -51.53 15.36
C LYS A 2 10.95 -52.56 14.96
N LYS A 3 12.09 -52.11 14.39
CA LYS A 3 13.18 -53.02 13.99
C LYS A 3 13.80 -53.78 15.18
N LEU A 4 13.85 -53.16 16.35
CA LEU A 4 14.38 -53.77 17.57
C LEU A 4 13.38 -54.79 18.14
N ALA A 5 12.09 -54.49 18.16
CA ALA A 5 11.08 -55.46 18.61
C ALA A 5 11.08 -56.73 17.73
N ARG A 6 11.17 -56.55 16.41
CA ARG A 6 11.23 -57.66 15.44
C ARG A 6 12.49 -58.52 15.53
N SER A 7 13.56 -58.07 16.20
CA SER A 7 14.77 -58.90 16.36
C SER A 7 14.70 -59.87 17.54
N TYR A 8 13.71 -59.74 18.43
CA TYR A 8 13.58 -60.58 19.63
C TYR A 8 12.28 -61.35 19.71
N VAL A 9 11.18 -60.81 19.17
CA VAL A 9 9.83 -61.33 19.38
C VAL A 9 8.96 -61.17 18.13
N TYR A 10 7.94 -62.02 17.99
CA TYR A 10 7.00 -61.98 16.87
C TYR A 10 5.57 -62.25 17.34
N TRP A 11 4.64 -61.39 16.91
CA TRP A 11 3.20 -61.64 16.94
C TRP A 11 2.48 -60.79 15.88
N SER A 12 1.22 -61.13 15.60
CA SER A 12 0.35 -60.42 14.67
C SER A 12 0.13 -58.97 15.14
N ASN A 13 0.37 -57.98 14.28
CA ASN A 13 0.25 -56.54 14.57
C ASN A 13 1.29 -55.93 15.54
N ILE A 14 2.44 -56.59 15.77
CA ILE A 14 3.56 -56.04 16.56
C ILE A 14 3.93 -54.58 16.21
N ASP A 15 3.83 -54.21 14.94
CA ASP A 15 4.08 -52.85 14.49
C ASP A 15 3.03 -51.84 14.94
N ALA A 16 1.76 -52.24 14.91
CA ALA A 16 0.65 -51.39 15.33
C ALA A 16 0.69 -51.19 16.85
N ASP A 17 1.01 -52.25 17.61
CA ASP A 17 1.14 -52.15 19.07
C ASP A 17 2.33 -51.28 19.48
N CYS A 18 3.46 -51.39 18.77
CA CYS A 18 4.60 -50.49 18.96
C CYS A 18 4.24 -49.03 18.64
N GLU A 19 3.48 -48.78 17.58
CA GLU A 19 2.98 -47.43 17.26
C GLU A 19 2.03 -46.91 18.33
N ASP A 20 1.10 -47.73 18.79
CA ASP A 20 0.11 -47.35 19.80
C ASP A 20 0.76 -47.04 21.15
N MET A 21 1.79 -47.80 21.53
CA MET A 21 2.57 -47.52 22.73
C MET A 21 3.29 -46.17 22.65
N VAL A 22 3.89 -45.84 21.50
CA VAL A 22 4.52 -44.53 21.27
C VAL A 22 3.48 -43.41 21.18
N ARG A 23 2.30 -43.70 20.61
CA ARG A 23 1.17 -42.76 20.50
C ARG A 23 0.60 -42.39 21.86
N ARG A 24 0.50 -43.35 22.78
CA ARG A 24 -0.05 -43.15 24.14
C ARG A 24 0.96 -42.57 25.13
N CYS A 25 2.26 -42.62 24.83
CA CYS A 25 3.29 -42.09 25.72
C CYS A 25 3.45 -40.57 25.57
N THR A 26 3.09 -39.84 26.62
CA THR A 26 3.21 -38.37 26.71
C THR A 26 4.62 -37.85 26.49
N ASN A 27 5.65 -38.55 26.97
CA ASN A 27 7.05 -38.13 26.81
C ASN A 27 7.50 -38.20 25.34
N TYR A 28 7.09 -39.24 24.61
CA TYR A 28 7.40 -39.36 23.19
C TYR A 28 6.55 -38.43 22.32
N GLN A 29 5.29 -38.17 22.71
CA GLN A 29 4.45 -37.18 22.04
C GLN A 29 5.00 -35.76 22.21
N GLY A 30 5.46 -35.39 23.41
CA GLY A 30 6.04 -34.08 23.69
C GLY A 30 7.39 -33.82 23.00
N ALA A 31 8.15 -34.88 22.72
CA ALA A 31 9.42 -34.81 21.98
C ALA A 31 9.27 -35.02 20.46
N ALA A 32 8.05 -35.28 19.97
CA ALA A 32 7.80 -35.49 18.56
C ALA A 32 8.04 -34.20 17.76
N LYS A 33 8.59 -34.32 16.54
CA LYS A 33 8.69 -33.18 15.62
C LYS A 33 7.29 -32.64 15.33
N ASN A 34 7.15 -31.32 15.28
CA ASN A 34 5.92 -30.67 14.85
C ASN A 34 5.38 -31.29 13.56
N SER A 35 4.07 -31.47 13.50
CA SER A 35 3.38 -32.03 12.34
C SER A 35 3.79 -31.34 11.03
N THR A 36 3.80 -32.12 9.95
CA THR A 36 4.06 -31.62 8.59
C THR A 36 3.17 -30.40 8.32
N LYS A 37 3.79 -29.28 7.92
CA LYS A 37 3.07 -28.03 7.63
C LYS A 37 1.93 -28.31 6.65
N VAL A 38 0.71 -27.95 7.03
CA VAL A 38 -0.47 -28.05 6.17
C VAL A 38 -0.30 -27.16 4.92
N PRO A 39 -0.92 -27.52 3.78
CA PRO A 39 -0.91 -26.69 2.57
C PRO A 39 -1.36 -25.27 2.87
N LEU A 40 -0.62 -24.28 2.37
CA LEU A 40 -0.96 -22.87 2.51
C LEU A 40 -2.31 -22.60 1.83
N LYS A 41 -3.33 -22.22 2.60
CA LYS A 41 -4.57 -21.68 2.06
C LYS A 41 -4.36 -20.20 1.79
N THR A 42 -4.11 -19.86 0.53
CA THR A 42 -3.90 -18.47 0.13
C THR A 42 -5.21 -17.69 0.20
N TRP A 43 -5.10 -16.41 0.52
CA TRP A 43 -6.23 -15.50 0.39
C TRP A 43 -6.70 -15.45 -1.07
N PRO A 44 -8.02 -15.37 -1.33
CA PRO A 44 -8.50 -15.07 -2.68
C PRO A 44 -7.90 -13.73 -3.12
N SER A 45 -7.30 -13.73 -4.31
CA SER A 45 -6.66 -12.55 -4.87
C SER A 45 -7.68 -11.42 -5.01
N PRO A 46 -7.37 -10.20 -4.54
CA PRO A 46 -8.22 -9.05 -4.79
C PRO A 46 -8.30 -8.78 -6.29
N THR A 47 -9.43 -8.26 -6.76
CA THR A 47 -9.68 -8.02 -8.19
C THR A 47 -9.44 -6.56 -8.58
N ARG A 48 -9.44 -5.64 -7.61
CA ARG A 48 -9.27 -4.21 -7.83
C ARG A 48 -8.47 -3.54 -6.72
N VAL A 49 -7.92 -2.38 -7.04
CA VAL A 49 -7.24 -1.48 -6.10
C VAL A 49 -8.17 -1.13 -4.95
N TRP A 50 -7.63 -1.08 -3.74
CA TRP A 50 -8.32 -0.67 -2.52
C TRP A 50 -9.47 -1.58 -2.08
N GLN A 51 -9.59 -2.78 -2.67
CA GLN A 51 -10.61 -3.75 -2.24
C GLN A 51 -10.30 -4.33 -0.86
N ARG A 52 -9.04 -4.76 -0.67
CA ARG A 52 -8.56 -5.32 0.59
C ARG A 52 -7.29 -4.61 0.98
N VAL A 53 -7.28 -4.04 2.18
CA VAL A 53 -6.10 -3.42 2.77
C VAL A 53 -5.65 -4.21 3.98
N HIS A 54 -4.34 -4.39 4.10
CA HIS A 54 -3.69 -4.96 5.27
C HIS A 54 -3.20 -3.82 6.14
N VAL A 55 -3.52 -3.85 7.43
CA VAL A 55 -3.06 -2.87 8.41
C VAL A 55 -2.20 -3.53 9.46
N ASP A 56 -1.12 -2.87 9.85
CA ASP A 56 -0.19 -3.34 10.87
C ASP A 56 0.52 -2.16 11.55
N PHE A 57 1.12 -2.39 12.71
CA PHE A 57 1.95 -1.41 13.38
C PHE A 57 3.43 -1.80 13.30
N ALA A 58 4.25 -0.87 12.82
CA ALA A 58 5.70 -0.97 12.92
C ALA A 58 6.17 -0.10 14.08
N GLY A 59 6.77 -0.70 15.12
CA GLY A 59 7.42 0.09 16.15
C GLY A 59 7.66 -0.65 17.47
N PRO A 60 8.23 0.05 18.47
CA PRO A 60 8.73 1.42 18.35
C PRO A 60 10.11 1.47 17.66
N LEU A 61 10.26 2.33 16.65
CA LEU A 61 11.59 2.76 16.16
C LEU A 61 11.88 4.11 16.84
N GLU A 62 12.85 4.13 17.74
CA GLU A 62 13.24 5.35 18.50
C GLU A 62 12.06 6.04 19.19
N GLY A 63 11.17 5.25 19.80
CA GLY A 63 10.01 5.76 20.54
C GLY A 63 8.80 6.14 19.66
N VAL A 64 8.87 5.91 18.35
CA VAL A 64 7.80 6.23 17.40
C VAL A 64 7.17 4.97 16.84
N TYR A 65 5.84 4.97 16.73
CA TYR A 65 5.09 3.92 16.06
C TYR A 65 4.64 4.39 14.68
N TYR A 66 4.51 3.46 13.76
CA TYR A 66 4.02 3.74 12.42
C TYR A 66 2.87 2.81 12.10
N LEU A 67 1.72 3.38 11.78
CA LEU A 67 0.62 2.63 11.20
C LEU A 67 0.93 2.41 9.73
N VAL A 68 1.02 1.15 9.35
CA VAL A 68 1.33 0.71 8.00
C VAL A 68 0.07 0.15 7.37
N VAL A 69 -0.27 0.66 6.20
CA VAL A 69 -1.42 0.22 5.41
C VAL A 69 -0.94 -0.20 4.03
N VAL A 70 -1.22 -1.43 3.63
CA VAL A 70 -0.79 -1.97 2.33
C VAL A 70 -2.00 -2.47 1.55
N ASP A 71 -2.18 -1.95 0.35
CA ASP A 71 -3.19 -2.47 -0.59
C ASP A 71 -2.79 -3.85 -1.10
N ALA A 72 -3.66 -4.83 -0.94
CA ALA A 72 -3.38 -6.22 -1.32
C ALA A 72 -3.23 -6.41 -2.84
N PHE A 73 -3.87 -5.55 -3.66
CA PHE A 73 -3.86 -5.67 -5.11
C PHE A 73 -2.60 -5.04 -5.71
N SER A 74 -2.43 -3.74 -5.57
CA SER A 74 -1.34 -2.95 -6.13
C SER A 74 -0.04 -3.01 -5.31
N LYS A 75 -0.06 -3.60 -4.12
CA LYS A 75 1.04 -3.51 -3.14
C LYS A 75 1.36 -2.08 -2.74
N TRP A 76 0.44 -1.14 -2.93
CA TRP A 76 0.62 0.26 -2.57
C TRP A 76 0.75 0.41 -1.05
N PRO A 77 1.87 0.96 -0.56
CA PRO A 77 2.03 1.21 0.86
C PRO A 77 1.70 2.65 1.25
N GLU A 78 1.11 2.79 2.43
CA GLU A 78 0.94 4.03 3.17
C GLU A 78 1.50 3.84 4.59
N MET A 79 2.18 4.85 5.10
CA MET A 79 2.79 4.83 6.42
C MET A 79 2.44 6.14 7.11
N ILE A 80 1.89 6.03 8.32
CA ILE A 80 1.44 7.17 9.10
C ILE A 80 2.19 7.13 10.43
N GLU A 81 2.96 8.18 10.70
CA GLU A 81 3.64 8.34 11.97
C GLU A 81 2.64 8.57 13.11
N MET A 82 2.84 7.85 14.20
CA MET A 82 1.96 7.88 15.37
C MET A 82 2.77 7.95 16.67
N SER A 83 2.45 8.95 17.48
CA SER A 83 3.02 9.09 18.84
C SER A 83 2.46 8.06 19.84
N ASN A 84 1.28 7.48 19.57
CA ASN A 84 0.65 6.48 20.42
C ASN A 84 -0.26 5.59 19.56
N ILE A 85 -0.25 4.29 19.83
CA ILE A 85 -1.05 3.24 19.20
C ILE A 85 -2.50 3.13 19.73
N SER A 86 -3.06 4.19 20.32
CA SER A 86 -4.42 4.14 20.84
C SER A 86 -5.45 3.95 19.73
N ALA A 87 -6.54 3.24 20.04
CA ALA A 87 -7.66 3.02 19.13
C ALA A 87 -8.17 4.33 18.50
N THR A 88 -8.37 5.36 19.32
CA THR A 88 -8.89 6.67 18.87
C THR A 88 -7.97 7.33 17.85
N LYS A 89 -6.65 7.32 18.09
CA LYS A 89 -5.69 7.88 17.13
C LYS A 89 -5.63 7.04 15.85
N THR A 90 -5.71 5.72 15.97
CA THR A 90 -5.70 4.78 14.84
C THR A 90 -6.91 5.02 13.93
N VAL A 91 -8.10 5.11 14.51
CA VAL A 91 -9.34 5.43 13.79
C VAL A 91 -9.24 6.79 13.10
N LYS A 92 -8.73 7.83 13.79
CA LYS A 92 -8.56 9.16 13.19
C LYS A 92 -7.59 9.13 12.00
N ALA A 93 -6.47 8.41 12.12
CA ALA A 93 -5.50 8.25 11.05
C ALA A 93 -6.10 7.52 9.83
N LEU A 94 -6.85 6.44 10.07
CA LEU A 94 -7.52 5.69 9.02
C LEU A 94 -8.65 6.48 8.35
N LYS A 95 -9.48 7.20 9.11
CA LYS A 95 -10.50 8.10 8.52
C LYS A 95 -9.87 9.16 7.61
N SER A 96 -8.75 9.75 8.02
CA SER A 96 -7.98 10.69 7.17
C SER A 96 -7.43 10.02 5.90
N LEU A 97 -6.98 8.77 6.02
CA LEU A 97 -6.53 7.98 4.87
C LEU A 97 -7.68 7.66 3.90
N PHE A 98 -8.83 7.24 4.43
CA PHE A 98 -10.01 6.90 3.65
C PHE A 98 -10.65 8.14 3.00
N ALA A 99 -10.49 9.33 3.56
CA ALA A 99 -10.90 10.56 2.90
C ALA A 99 -10.12 10.84 1.60
N ARG A 100 -8.89 10.31 1.45
CA ARG A 100 -8.05 10.50 0.26
C ARG A 100 -8.29 9.44 -0.81
N TYR A 101 -8.53 8.19 -0.41
CA TYR A 101 -8.58 7.04 -1.33
C TYR A 101 -9.95 6.35 -1.42
N GLY A 102 -10.89 6.73 -0.55
CA GLY A 102 -12.16 6.04 -0.36
C GLY A 102 -12.10 4.96 0.73
N LEU A 103 -13.25 4.34 0.99
CA LEU A 103 -13.39 3.25 1.95
C LEU A 103 -13.03 1.91 1.28
N PRO A 104 -12.19 1.07 1.90
CA PRO A 104 -11.93 -0.28 1.40
C PRO A 104 -13.11 -1.21 1.70
N GLN A 105 -13.25 -2.30 0.94
CA GLN A 105 -14.27 -3.32 1.24
C GLN A 105 -13.88 -4.19 2.43
N THR A 106 -12.58 -4.44 2.61
CA THR A 106 -12.08 -5.32 3.66
C THR A 106 -10.79 -4.78 4.26
N ILE A 107 -10.74 -4.75 5.59
CA ILE A 107 -9.51 -4.50 6.35
C ILE A 107 -9.06 -5.82 6.98
N VAL A 108 -7.78 -6.16 6.81
CA VAL A 108 -7.14 -7.28 7.50
C VAL A 108 -6.16 -6.73 8.51
N SER A 109 -6.29 -7.12 9.78
CA SER A 109 -5.37 -6.73 10.85
C SER A 109 -4.96 -7.91 11.72
N ASP A 110 -3.99 -7.72 12.60
CA ASP A 110 -3.74 -8.60 13.73
C ASP A 110 -4.80 -8.43 14.83
N ASN A 111 -4.63 -9.15 15.95
CA ASN A 111 -5.51 -9.05 17.13
C ASN A 111 -5.07 -7.93 18.11
N GLY A 112 -4.35 -6.90 17.66
CA GLY A 112 -3.99 -5.77 18.51
C GLY A 112 -5.21 -5.12 19.16
N THR A 113 -5.03 -4.60 20.38
CA THR A 113 -6.12 -3.98 21.17
C THR A 113 -6.73 -2.77 20.46
N GLN A 114 -5.93 -2.06 19.67
CA GLN A 114 -6.36 -0.94 18.86
C GLN A 114 -7.33 -1.34 17.73
N PHE A 115 -7.14 -2.52 17.13
CA PHE A 115 -7.99 -3.03 16.05
C PHE A 115 -9.20 -3.82 16.57
N THR A 116 -9.15 -4.31 17.81
CA THR A 116 -10.25 -5.03 18.45
C THR A 116 -11.16 -4.12 19.29
N SER A 117 -10.81 -2.83 19.41
CA SER A 117 -11.59 -1.84 20.15
C SER A 117 -12.99 -1.60 19.55
N GLU A 118 -13.93 -1.22 20.40
CA GLU A 118 -15.29 -0.86 19.99
C GLU A 118 -15.31 0.33 19.03
N GLN A 119 -14.43 1.31 19.23
CA GLN A 119 -14.28 2.46 18.34
C GLN A 119 -13.86 2.05 16.92
N PHE A 120 -12.94 1.10 16.80
CA PHE A 120 -12.52 0.58 15.50
C PHE A 120 -13.64 -0.19 14.82
N LYS A 121 -14.33 -1.04 15.57
CA LYS A 121 -15.50 -1.78 15.07
C LYS A 121 -16.59 -0.82 14.57
N ALA A 122 -16.93 0.21 15.35
CA ALA A 122 -17.91 1.22 14.97
C ALA A 122 -17.52 1.96 13.67
N MET A 123 -16.23 2.29 13.48
CA MET A 123 -15.74 2.86 12.22
C MET A 123 -15.93 1.91 11.04
N CYS A 124 -15.65 0.61 11.23
CA CYS A 124 -15.85 -0.38 10.18
C CYS A 124 -17.33 -0.55 9.83
N ASP A 125 -18.19 -0.65 10.84
CA ASP A 125 -19.64 -0.82 10.67
C ASP A 125 -20.26 0.42 9.98
N GLU A 126 -19.88 1.64 10.40
CA GLU A 126 -20.30 2.90 9.77
C GLU A 126 -19.89 2.99 8.28
N GLY A 127 -18.69 2.51 7.96
CA GLY A 127 -18.16 2.51 6.60
C GLY A 127 -18.57 1.31 5.74
N GLY A 128 -19.33 0.35 6.27
CA GLY A 128 -19.63 -0.91 5.58
C GLY A 128 -18.38 -1.76 5.28
N ILE A 129 -17.34 -1.65 6.10
CA ILE A 129 -16.05 -2.30 5.92
C ILE A 129 -16.05 -3.64 6.65
N VAL A 130 -15.73 -4.73 5.94
CA VAL A 130 -15.55 -6.04 6.58
C VAL A 130 -14.19 -6.09 7.28
N HIS A 131 -14.19 -6.19 8.61
CA HIS A 131 -12.96 -6.36 9.38
C HIS A 131 -12.65 -7.85 9.59
N ILE A 132 -11.50 -8.28 9.08
CA ILE A 132 -10.99 -9.64 9.23
C ILE A 132 -9.75 -9.59 10.13
N LYS A 133 -9.78 -10.39 11.20
CA LYS A 133 -8.63 -10.54 12.10
C LYS A 133 -7.86 -11.80 11.75
N THR A 134 -6.53 -11.70 11.72
CA THR A 134 -5.69 -12.88 11.56
C THR A 134 -5.78 -13.76 12.79
N ALA A 135 -5.73 -15.08 12.59
CA ALA A 135 -5.77 -16.00 13.73
C ALA A 135 -4.49 -15.82 14.58
N PRO A 136 -4.60 -15.89 15.93
CA PRO A 136 -3.43 -15.96 16.79
C PRO A 136 -2.50 -17.09 16.30
N TYR A 137 -1.19 -16.84 16.26
CA TYR A 137 -0.18 -17.79 15.76
C TYR A 137 -0.16 -18.06 14.24
N HIS A 138 -0.93 -17.32 13.42
CA HIS A 138 -0.86 -17.37 11.95
C HIS A 138 -0.43 -16.02 11.31
N PRO A 139 0.79 -15.51 11.60
CA PRO A 139 1.29 -14.24 11.07
C PRO A 139 1.34 -14.20 9.54
N GLN A 140 1.46 -15.37 8.90
CA GLN A 140 1.38 -15.53 7.44
C GLN A 140 0.13 -14.90 6.81
N SER A 141 -0.98 -14.79 7.57
CA SER A 141 -2.23 -14.19 7.09
C SER A 141 -2.15 -12.67 6.91
N ASN A 142 -1.28 -11.97 7.66
CA ASN A 142 -0.98 -10.55 7.49
C ASN A 142 0.40 -10.31 6.85
N GLY A 143 1.01 -11.36 6.29
CA GLY A 143 2.40 -11.33 5.83
C GLY A 143 2.71 -10.27 4.78
N GLN A 144 1.72 -9.67 4.12
CA GLN A 144 1.93 -8.54 3.21
C GLN A 144 2.36 -7.27 3.96
N ALA A 145 1.64 -6.91 5.01
CA ALA A 145 2.01 -5.76 5.84
C ALA A 145 3.34 -6.04 6.55
N GLU A 146 3.52 -7.22 7.15
CA GLU A 146 4.77 -7.60 7.83
C GLU A 146 6.00 -7.54 6.90
N ARG A 147 5.90 -8.07 5.68
CA ARG A 147 7.01 -8.02 4.69
C ARG A 147 7.33 -6.59 4.30
N PHE A 148 6.32 -5.75 4.15
CA PHE A 148 6.52 -4.35 3.82
C PHE A 148 7.17 -3.61 4.99
N VAL A 149 6.75 -3.86 6.24
CA VAL A 149 7.38 -3.33 7.45
C VAL A 149 8.87 -3.71 7.51
N ASP A 150 9.23 -4.97 7.24
CA ASP A 150 10.64 -5.41 7.19
C ASP A 150 11.41 -4.70 6.07
N THR A 151 10.81 -4.58 4.88
CA THR A 151 11.41 -3.85 3.75
C THR A 151 11.69 -2.39 4.11
N LEU A 152 10.73 -1.72 4.77
CA LEU A 152 10.90 -0.36 5.26
C LEU A 152 12.00 -0.25 6.30
N LYS A 153 12.02 -1.13 7.31
CA LYS A 153 13.07 -1.12 8.35
C LYS A 153 14.46 -1.24 7.73
N ARG A 154 14.62 -2.11 6.72
CA ARG A 154 15.88 -2.24 5.98
C ARG A 154 16.19 -1.02 5.13
N GLY A 155 15.19 -0.44 4.46
CA GLY A 155 15.35 0.77 3.65
C GLY A 155 15.79 1.97 4.50
N ILE A 156 15.13 2.16 5.65
CA ILE A 156 15.49 3.18 6.64
C ILE A 156 16.92 2.93 7.13
N LYS A 157 17.26 1.71 7.58
CA LYS A 157 18.61 1.37 8.06
C LYS A 157 19.72 1.60 7.03
N LYS A 158 19.44 1.48 5.73
CA LYS A 158 20.43 1.71 4.66
C LYS A 158 20.67 3.19 4.36
N LEU A 159 19.64 4.02 4.51
CA LEU A 159 19.75 5.47 4.31
C LEU A 159 20.30 6.19 5.54
N LYS A 160 20.49 5.47 6.65
CA LYS A 160 20.77 6.02 7.98
C LYS A 160 22.01 5.42 8.63
N GLY A 161 22.77 6.29 9.30
CA GLY A 161 23.45 5.97 10.58
C GLY A 161 22.48 6.06 11.77
N GLU A 162 22.95 5.97 13.01
CA GLU A 162 22.20 5.64 14.25
C GLU A 162 21.04 6.57 14.74
N GLU A 163 20.45 7.45 13.93
CA GLU A 163 19.40 8.42 14.39
C GLU A 163 17.98 8.20 13.81
N ARG A 164 16.96 8.90 14.34
CA ARG A 164 15.52 8.81 13.98
C ARG A 164 15.19 9.19 12.54
N PRO A 165 14.49 8.36 11.75
CA PRO A 165 14.10 8.71 10.38
C PRO A 165 13.31 10.02 10.32
N SER A 166 13.79 10.98 9.52
CA SER A 166 13.04 12.20 9.22
C SER A 166 11.86 11.89 8.30
N GLU A 167 10.83 12.73 8.31
CA GLU A 167 9.69 12.60 7.40
C GLU A 167 10.12 12.56 5.92
N GLU A 168 11.14 13.35 5.55
CA GLU A 168 11.75 13.33 4.22
C GLU A 168 12.35 11.96 3.87
N THR A 169 13.06 11.34 4.81
CA THR A 169 13.65 10.01 4.60
C THR A 169 12.58 8.96 4.38
N LEU A 170 11.50 8.99 5.18
CA LEU A 170 10.36 8.09 5.02
C LEU A 170 9.71 8.29 3.66
N ASN A 171 9.47 9.53 3.25
CA ASN A 171 8.91 9.86 1.95
C ASN A 171 9.80 9.36 0.80
N MET A 172 11.12 9.47 0.92
CA MET A 172 12.06 8.93 -0.06
C MET A 172 11.99 7.41 -0.16
N VAL A 173 11.96 6.69 0.97
CA VAL A 173 11.83 5.22 0.98
C VAL A 173 10.50 4.78 0.37
N LEU A 174 9.40 5.43 0.77
CA LEU A 174 8.06 5.14 0.24
C LEU A 174 8.00 5.40 -1.27
N GLN A 175 8.54 6.53 -1.72
CA GLN A 175 8.60 6.86 -3.14
C GLN A 175 9.42 5.83 -3.91
N ALA A 176 10.60 5.47 -3.42
CA ALA A 176 11.44 4.44 -4.04
C ALA A 176 10.70 3.10 -4.15
N TYR A 177 10.03 2.65 -3.08
CA TYR A 177 9.25 1.41 -3.11
C TYR A 177 8.12 1.47 -4.13
N ARG A 178 7.34 2.56 -4.15
CA ARG A 178 6.22 2.75 -5.07
C ARG A 178 6.63 2.75 -6.54
N MET A 179 7.88 3.09 -6.83
CA MET A 179 8.45 3.18 -8.17
C MET A 179 9.32 1.97 -8.55
N THR A 180 9.54 1.03 -7.63
CA THR A 180 10.34 -0.16 -7.92
C THR A 180 9.42 -1.23 -8.53
N PRO A 181 9.76 -1.80 -9.72
CA PRO A 181 9.03 -2.91 -10.30
C PRO A 181 8.92 -4.09 -9.32
N ASN A 182 7.75 -4.70 -9.26
CA ASN A 182 7.50 -5.84 -8.40
C ASN A 182 7.11 -7.05 -9.25
N SER A 183 7.82 -8.17 -9.07
CA SER A 183 7.52 -9.42 -9.77
C SER A 183 6.12 -9.95 -9.49
N SER A 184 5.55 -9.64 -8.31
CA SER A 184 4.16 -9.98 -7.97
C SER A 184 3.11 -9.18 -8.76
N LEU A 185 3.52 -8.13 -9.48
CA LEU A 185 2.68 -7.24 -10.27
C LEU A 185 3.00 -7.32 -11.77
N ASN A 186 3.58 -8.44 -12.23
CA ASN A 186 4.04 -8.62 -13.61
C ASN A 186 5.01 -7.50 -14.05
N GLU A 187 6.03 -7.23 -13.24
CA GLU A 187 7.04 -6.18 -13.48
C GLU A 187 6.48 -4.75 -13.55
N LYS A 188 5.21 -4.54 -13.15
CA LYS A 188 4.67 -3.20 -12.93
C LYS A 188 5.06 -2.68 -11.55
N THR A 189 5.14 -1.37 -11.46
CA THR A 189 5.35 -0.68 -10.19
C THR A 189 4.04 -0.55 -9.42
N PRO A 190 4.06 -0.53 -8.08
CA PRO A 190 2.87 -0.27 -7.28
C PRO A 190 2.13 1.00 -7.70
N VAL A 191 2.87 2.05 -8.11
CA VAL A 191 2.24 3.30 -8.53
C VAL A 191 1.49 3.21 -9.86
N GLU A 192 1.99 2.45 -10.82
CA GLU A 192 1.28 2.24 -12.09
C GLU A 192 -0.01 1.48 -11.88
N VAL A 193 -0.01 0.49 -10.98
CA VAL A 193 -1.21 -0.30 -10.68
C VAL A 193 -2.21 0.51 -9.85
N PHE A 194 -1.74 1.30 -8.89
CA PHE A 194 -2.61 2.05 -7.98
C PHE A 194 -3.17 3.34 -8.62
N LEU A 195 -2.34 4.15 -9.26
CA LEU A 195 -2.74 5.44 -9.85
C LEU A 195 -3.07 5.34 -11.35
N GLY A 196 -2.81 4.20 -11.99
CA GLY A 196 -3.00 4.04 -13.44
C GLY A 196 -2.01 4.83 -14.29
N ARG A 197 -0.95 5.40 -13.70
CA ARG A 197 0.07 6.20 -14.40
C ARG A 197 1.46 6.02 -13.81
N LYS A 198 2.48 6.26 -14.63
CA LYS A 198 3.87 6.37 -14.18
C LYS A 198 4.09 7.71 -13.45
N LEU A 199 4.83 7.69 -12.35
CA LEU A 199 5.28 8.93 -11.72
C LEU A 199 6.41 9.55 -12.51
N ARG A 200 6.39 10.89 -12.60
CA ARG A 200 7.50 11.66 -13.15
C ARG A 200 8.61 11.73 -12.12
N THR A 201 9.80 11.29 -12.49
CA THR A 201 11.01 11.25 -11.65
C THR A 201 12.18 11.92 -12.37
N ARG A 202 13.31 12.11 -11.67
CA ARG A 202 14.55 12.58 -12.31
C ARG A 202 14.99 11.66 -13.46
N MET A 203 14.79 10.34 -13.32
CA MET A 203 15.09 9.37 -14.38
C MET A 203 14.16 9.54 -15.59
N SER A 204 12.90 9.91 -15.37
CA SER A 204 11.96 10.17 -16.47
C SER A 204 12.31 11.40 -17.30
N LEU A 205 13.17 12.31 -16.80
CA LEU A 205 13.66 13.46 -17.56
C LEU A 205 14.71 13.07 -18.61
N LEU A 206 15.34 11.89 -18.47
CA LEU A 206 16.31 11.37 -19.42
C LEU A 206 15.65 10.81 -20.69
N VAL A 207 14.34 10.54 -20.62
CA VAL A 207 13.57 10.00 -21.75
C VAL A 207 12.86 11.18 -22.43
N PRO A 208 13.06 11.41 -23.73
CA PRO A 208 12.31 12.41 -24.48
C PRO A 208 10.82 12.14 -24.33
N GLN A 209 10.05 13.15 -23.94
CA GLN A 209 8.60 12.99 -23.92
C GLN A 209 8.11 13.01 -25.36
N PRO A 210 7.35 12.00 -25.82
CA PRO A 210 6.64 12.13 -27.08
C PRO A 210 5.73 13.35 -26.98
N GLU A 211 5.57 14.09 -28.08
CA GLU A 211 4.53 15.12 -28.17
C GLU A 211 3.21 14.44 -27.83
N SER A 212 2.64 14.79 -26.67
CA SER A 212 1.40 14.19 -26.24
C SER A 212 0.32 14.65 -27.19
N ASP A 213 -0.33 13.71 -27.90
CA ASP A 213 -1.62 13.97 -28.51
C ASP A 213 -2.52 14.57 -27.42
N GLU A 214 -3.01 15.80 -27.65
CA GLU A 214 -3.88 16.45 -26.70
C GLU A 214 -5.08 15.56 -26.39
N ASP A 215 -5.43 15.43 -25.10
CA ASP A 215 -6.66 14.76 -24.69
C ASP A 215 -7.84 15.42 -25.45
N PRO A 216 -8.63 14.66 -26.23
CA PRO A 216 -9.75 15.20 -27.00
C PRO A 216 -10.72 16.04 -26.16
N LEU A 217 -10.92 15.67 -24.89
CA LEU A 217 -11.77 16.42 -23.95
C LEU A 217 -11.12 17.74 -23.52
N ALA A 218 -9.81 17.78 -23.36
CA ALA A 218 -9.09 19.00 -23.02
C ALA A 218 -9.10 19.99 -24.19
N LYS A 219 -8.93 19.48 -25.41
CA LYS A 219 -9.06 20.26 -26.64
C LYS A 219 -10.46 20.87 -26.76
N GLU A 220 -11.51 20.07 -26.61
CA GLU A 220 -12.89 20.55 -26.68
C GLU A 220 -13.20 21.60 -25.59
N ARG A 221 -12.72 21.40 -24.36
CA ARG A 221 -12.88 22.39 -23.26
C ARG A 221 -12.18 23.71 -23.58
N ARG A 222 -10.96 23.66 -24.12
CA ARG A 222 -10.22 24.86 -24.52
C ARG A 222 -10.97 25.60 -25.62
N GLU A 223 -11.38 24.90 -26.67
CA GLU A 223 -12.13 25.49 -27.79
C GLU A 223 -13.43 26.15 -27.31
N ARG A 224 -14.18 25.51 -26.40
CA ARG A 224 -15.38 26.10 -25.79
C ARG A 224 -15.06 27.36 -24.96
N MET A 225 -13.96 27.35 -24.23
CA MET A 225 -13.52 28.51 -23.42
C MET A 225 -13.12 29.69 -24.31
N GLU A 226 -12.34 29.43 -25.36
CA GLU A 226 -11.94 30.42 -26.37
C GLU A 226 -13.17 31.04 -27.04
N GLN A 227 -14.11 30.20 -27.50
CA GLN A 227 -15.36 30.67 -28.10
C GLN A 227 -16.21 31.52 -27.14
N GLN A 228 -16.27 31.16 -25.85
CA GLN A 228 -16.99 31.95 -24.85
C GLN A 228 -16.31 33.30 -24.59
N PHE A 229 -14.98 33.31 -24.51
CA PHE A 229 -14.20 34.53 -24.34
C PHE A 229 -14.41 35.46 -25.54
N ASP A 230 -14.27 34.94 -26.76
CA ASP A 230 -14.43 35.68 -28.00
C ASP A 230 -15.84 36.27 -28.14
N LYS A 231 -16.87 35.48 -27.81
CA LYS A 231 -18.26 35.92 -27.82
C LYS A 231 -18.54 37.00 -26.76
N LYS A 232 -17.99 36.85 -25.56
CA LYS A 232 -18.17 37.81 -24.45
C LYS A 232 -17.47 39.14 -24.71
N HIS A 233 -16.26 39.10 -25.28
CA HIS A 233 -15.44 40.28 -25.52
C HIS A 233 -15.58 40.86 -26.94
N ARG A 234 -16.47 40.28 -27.77
CA ARG A 234 -16.64 40.64 -29.19
C ARG A 234 -15.29 40.74 -29.91
N VAL A 235 -14.45 39.73 -29.68
CA VAL A 235 -13.10 39.70 -30.24
C VAL A 235 -13.22 39.68 -31.76
N VAL A 236 -12.58 40.66 -32.40
CA VAL A 236 -12.44 40.72 -33.85
C VAL A 236 -11.04 40.28 -34.17
N ASN A 237 -10.90 39.29 -35.05
CA ASN A 237 -9.60 38.86 -35.54
C ASN A 237 -8.94 40.02 -36.30
N ARG A 238 -7.93 40.64 -35.68
CA ARG A 238 -7.14 41.70 -36.30
C ARG A 238 -6.02 41.06 -37.10
N LYS A 239 -6.08 41.20 -38.43
CA LYS A 239 -4.94 40.88 -39.32
C LYS A 239 -4.21 42.19 -39.59
N PHE A 240 -2.88 42.15 -39.48
CA PHE A 240 -2.00 43.28 -39.76
C PHE A 240 -1.03 42.85 -40.84
N ASP A 241 -0.82 43.71 -41.84
CA ASP A 241 0.17 43.49 -42.88
C ASP A 241 1.48 44.22 -42.55
N VAL A 242 2.58 43.75 -43.12
CA VAL A 242 3.90 44.38 -42.94
C VAL A 242 3.83 45.81 -43.49
N ARG A 243 4.07 46.80 -42.61
CA ARG A 243 3.99 48.28 -42.79
C ARG A 243 2.69 48.95 -42.33
N ASP A 244 1.76 48.23 -41.74
CA ASP A 244 0.62 48.86 -41.06
C ASP A 244 1.05 49.68 -39.86
N LYS A 245 0.53 50.90 -39.74
CA LYS A 245 0.74 51.75 -38.57
C LYS A 245 -0.25 51.34 -37.48
N VAL A 246 0.26 50.86 -36.35
CA VAL A 246 -0.53 50.44 -35.20
C VAL A 246 -0.22 51.29 -33.98
N TYR A 247 -1.24 51.61 -33.18
CA TYR A 247 -1.06 52.21 -31.86
C TYR A 247 -0.82 51.09 -30.84
N ALA A 248 0.27 51.19 -30.08
CA ALA A 248 0.65 50.21 -29.08
C ALA A 248 0.53 50.83 -27.69
N LYS A 249 -0.31 50.23 -26.85
CA LYS A 249 -0.52 50.73 -25.49
C LYS A 249 0.71 50.44 -24.63
N GLN A 250 1.39 51.47 -24.16
CA GLN A 250 2.52 51.36 -23.26
C GLN A 250 2.07 51.41 -21.80
N TRP A 251 2.54 50.46 -20.99
CA TRP A 251 2.32 50.48 -19.55
C TRP A 251 3.28 51.47 -18.88
N LYS A 252 2.74 52.49 -18.21
CA LYS A 252 3.49 53.36 -17.30
C LYS A 252 2.72 53.42 -15.99
N SER A 253 3.27 52.79 -14.95
CA SER A 253 2.59 52.64 -13.66
C SER A 253 1.93 53.95 -13.18
N PRO A 254 0.65 53.95 -12.77
CA PRO A 254 -0.25 52.81 -12.56
C PRO A 254 -1.24 52.56 -13.73
N GLN A 255 -1.04 53.18 -14.90
CA GLN A 255 -2.03 53.16 -15.99
C GLN A 255 -1.43 52.90 -17.37
N PHE A 256 -2.25 52.30 -18.23
CA PHE A 256 -1.90 52.13 -19.63
C PHE A 256 -2.13 53.43 -20.41
N HIS A 257 -1.10 53.87 -21.13
CA HIS A 257 -1.16 55.02 -22.04
C HIS A 257 -1.11 54.53 -23.49
N TRP A 258 -1.89 55.15 -24.36
CA TRP A 258 -1.91 54.83 -25.80
C TRP A 258 -0.75 55.47 -26.55
#